data_AF-A0A381JR27-F1
#
_entry.id   AF-A0A381JR27-F1
#
_cell.length_a   1.000
_cell.length_b   1.000
_cell.length_c   1.000
_cell.angle_alpha   90.00
_cell.angle_beta   90.00
_cell.angle_gamma   90.00
#
_symmetry.space_group_name_H-M   'P 1'
#
loop_
_entity.id
_entity.type
_entity.pdbx_description
1 polymer ?
#
loop_
_entity_poly.entity_id
_entity_poly.type
_entity_poly.pdbx_seq_one_letter_code
_entity_poly.pdbx_strand_id
1 'polypeptide(L)'
;MTKENLTEIEKYLKSKNLSSAVFAEVYDHFVMQISELMYNQENSFPEAFLQTKVNWQNELKMVKADLFSFKRIAEIEKGVLQGRFRRMMMIASGFSLVLGTIFYFNEHVYLYMQGALIMTHLLFLIYHFVFRKMSLSEYQKMAFHPLLLRNLLLMLLILPLTNIIFSTTKNLWEFPLNHMFVTFSVILQIQLLNFRTKKINVLMV
;
A
#
# COMPACT_ATOMS: atom_id res chain seq x y z
N MET A 1 12.72 -1.79 34.97
CA MET A 1 12.88 -0.67 34.02
C MET A 1 12.41 0.63 34.69
N THR A 2 13.13 1.74 34.56
CA THR A 2 12.73 3.05 35.12
C THR A 2 11.98 3.92 34.09
N LYS A 3 11.33 5.01 34.54
CA LYS A 3 10.64 5.97 33.65
C LYS A 3 11.59 6.69 32.70
N GLU A 4 12.81 6.97 33.16
CA GLU A 4 13.87 7.58 32.34
C GLU A 4 14.27 6.66 31.18
N ASN A 5 14.47 5.36 31.46
CA ASN A 5 14.77 4.36 30.44
C ASN A 5 13.67 4.27 29.37
N LEU A 6 12.39 4.26 29.78
CA LEU A 6 11.26 4.25 28.85
C LEU A 6 11.22 5.49 27.96
N THR A 7 11.56 6.65 28.53
CA THR A 7 11.64 7.92 27.79
C THR A 7 12.78 7.89 26.77
N GLU A 8 13.90 7.25 27.10
CA GLU A 8 15.04 7.11 26.20
C GLU A 8 14.72 6.18 25.01
N ILE A 9 14.05 5.05 25.29
CA ILE A 9 13.53 4.13 24.25
C ILE A 9 12.58 4.87 23.32
N GLU A 10 11.63 5.62 23.89
CA GLU A 10 10.64 6.39 23.12
C GLU A 10 11.31 7.43 22.20
N LYS A 11 12.27 8.20 22.72
CA LYS A 11 13.04 9.18 21.94
C LYS A 11 13.80 8.51 20.79
N TYR A 12 14.44 7.37 21.05
CA TYR A 12 15.14 6.62 20.01
C TYR A 12 14.18 6.15 18.90
N LEU A 13 13.05 5.54 19.25
CA LEU A 13 12.10 5.03 18.26
C LEU A 13 11.40 6.14 17.48
N LYS A 14 11.10 7.29 18.10
CA LYS A 14 10.57 8.47 17.40
C LYS A 14 11.53 8.99 16.33
N SER A 15 12.84 8.86 16.53
CA SER A 15 13.84 9.23 15.50
C SER A 15 13.79 8.36 14.24
N LYS A 16 13.09 7.22 14.27
CA LYS A 16 12.98 6.26 13.15
C LYS A 16 11.80 6.52 12.21
N ASN A 17 11.02 7.59 12.45
CA ASN A 17 9.89 7.98 11.60
C ASN A 17 8.88 6.84 11.34
N LEU A 18 8.60 6.03 12.37
CA LEU A 18 7.60 4.96 12.31
C LEU A 18 6.19 5.57 12.31
N SER A 19 5.25 4.93 11.61
CA SER A 19 3.83 5.24 11.73
C SER A 19 3.33 4.88 13.13
N SER A 20 2.26 5.53 13.59
CA SER A 20 1.77 5.32 14.97
C SER A 20 1.47 3.86 15.31
N ALA A 21 0.99 3.06 14.35
CA ALA A 21 0.65 1.66 14.58
C ALA A 21 1.91 0.80 14.75
N VAL A 22 2.86 0.94 13.83
CA VAL A 22 4.15 0.21 13.90
C VAL A 22 4.98 0.71 15.07
N PHE A 23 4.92 2.00 15.40
CA PHE A 23 5.58 2.55 16.58
C PHE A 23 5.11 1.87 17.86
N ALA A 24 3.80 1.72 18.06
CA ALA A 24 3.26 1.07 19.25
C ALA A 24 3.71 -0.39 19.36
N GLU A 25 3.59 -1.15 18.26
CA GLU A 25 4.01 -2.56 18.21
C GLU A 25 5.53 -2.72 18.44
N VAL A 26 6.34 -1.91 17.75
CA VAL A 26 7.80 -1.93 17.92
C VAL A 26 8.16 -1.51 19.33
N TYR A 27 7.53 -0.48 19.90
CA TYR A 27 7.79 -0.01 21.26
C TYR A 27 7.56 -1.13 22.29
N ASP A 28 6.42 -1.81 22.21
CA ASP A 28 6.09 -2.93 23.10
C ASP A 28 7.12 -4.04 23.00
N HIS A 29 7.48 -4.46 21.77
CA HIS A 29 8.52 -5.48 21.57
C HIS A 29 9.92 -5.02 22.01
N PHE A 30 10.27 -3.75 21.80
CA PHE A 30 11.55 -3.17 22.24
C PHE A 30 11.67 -3.20 23.76
N VAL A 31 10.62 -2.75 24.46
CA VAL A 31 10.55 -2.72 25.93
C VAL A 31 10.59 -4.13 26.51
N MET A 32 9.87 -5.07 25.90
CA MET A 32 9.88 -6.48 26.30
C MET A 32 11.28 -7.08 26.16
N GLN A 33 11.93 -6.94 25.00
CA GLN A 33 13.27 -7.49 24.77
C GLN A 33 14.33 -6.89 25.71
N ILE A 34 14.31 -5.57 25.95
CA ILE A 34 15.23 -4.94 26.91
C ILE A 34 14.99 -5.49 28.32
N SER A 35 13.73 -5.66 28.71
CA SER A 35 13.39 -6.22 30.03
C SER A 35 13.86 -7.65 30.18
N GLU A 36 13.72 -8.47 29.14
CA GLU A 36 14.22 -9.85 29.10
C GLU A 36 15.76 -9.90 29.18
N LEU A 37 16.47 -9.02 28.47
CA LEU A 37 17.93 -8.95 28.54
C LEU A 37 18.41 -8.51 29.94
N MET A 38 17.73 -7.53 30.55
CA MET A 38 18.05 -7.09 31.90
C MET A 38 17.76 -8.15 32.97
N TYR A 39 16.69 -8.95 32.79
CA TYR A 39 16.28 -9.94 33.77
C TYR A 39 17.04 -11.27 33.62
N ASN A 40 17.19 -11.77 32.39
CA ASN A 40 17.75 -13.11 32.13
C ASN A 40 19.27 -13.10 31.96
N GLN A 41 19.86 -12.01 31.48
CA GLN A 41 21.30 -11.91 31.21
C GLN A 41 22.02 -11.01 32.23
N GLU A 42 21.30 -10.51 33.24
CA GLU A 42 21.79 -9.55 34.25
C GLU A 42 22.44 -8.29 33.64
N ASN A 43 22.12 -7.99 32.37
CA ASN A 43 22.70 -6.85 31.67
C ASN A 43 22.20 -5.53 32.29
N SER A 44 23.10 -4.55 32.34
CA SER A 44 22.68 -3.18 32.66
C SER A 44 21.77 -2.63 31.54
N PHE A 45 20.92 -1.64 31.87
CA PHE A 45 20.05 -1.04 30.86
C PHE A 45 20.81 -0.54 29.61
N PRO A 46 21.96 0.17 29.73
CA PRO A 46 22.71 0.61 28.55
C PRO A 46 23.15 -0.54 27.63
N GLU A 47 23.59 -1.68 28.21
CA GLU A 47 24.00 -2.87 27.45
C GLU A 47 22.81 -3.53 26.77
N ALA A 48 21.74 -3.78 27.52
CA ALA A 48 20.50 -4.34 26.99
C ALA A 48 19.90 -3.45 25.89
N PHE A 49 19.95 -2.12 26.06
CA PHE A 49 19.46 -1.18 25.07
C PHE A 49 20.32 -1.16 23.81
N LEU A 50 21.65 -1.19 23.94
CA LEU A 50 22.57 -1.25 22.81
C LEU A 50 22.38 -2.55 22.02
N GLN A 51 22.30 -3.70 22.71
CA GLN A 51 22.07 -4.99 22.09
C GLN A 51 20.73 -5.04 21.35
N THR A 52 19.68 -4.49 21.95
CA THR A 52 18.36 -4.39 21.30
C THR A 52 18.43 -3.49 20.04
N LYS A 53 19.15 -2.35 20.09
CA LYS A 53 19.38 -1.50 18.90
C LYS A 53 20.08 -2.25 17.77
N VAL A 54 21.04 -3.12 18.10
CA VAL A 54 21.75 -3.96 17.10
C VAL A 54 20.80 -4.99 16.50
N ASN A 55 20.02 -5.69 17.34
CA ASN A 55 19.05 -6.68 16.87
C ASN A 55 18.01 -6.08 15.91
N TRP A 56 17.56 -4.85 16.19
CA TRP A 56 16.59 -4.13 15.36
C TRP A 56 17.21 -3.28 14.26
N GLN A 57 18.53 -3.30 14.09
CA GLN A 57 19.22 -2.40 13.15
C GLN A 57 18.72 -2.56 11.72
N ASN A 58 18.44 -3.80 11.29
CA ASN A 58 17.96 -4.08 9.95
C ASN A 58 16.50 -3.61 9.75
N GLU A 59 15.61 -3.90 10.71
CA GLU A 59 14.20 -3.52 10.65
C GLU A 59 13.99 -2.00 10.73
N LEU A 60 14.80 -1.32 11.55
CA LEU A 60 14.77 0.14 11.73
C LEU A 60 15.68 0.90 10.75
N LYS A 61 16.29 0.19 9.80
CA LYS A 61 17.11 0.80 8.75
C LYS A 61 16.22 1.65 7.84
N MET A 62 16.65 2.88 7.57
CA MET A 62 15.93 3.76 6.64
C MET A 62 16.23 3.37 5.19
N VAL A 63 15.20 2.94 4.48
CA VAL A 63 15.25 2.45 3.10
C VAL A 63 14.23 3.18 2.22
N LYS A 64 14.38 3.12 0.90
CA LYS A 64 13.35 3.63 -0.01
C LYS A 64 12.12 2.72 0.03
N ALA A 65 10.93 3.31 0.14
CA ALA A 65 9.67 2.55 0.17
C ALA A 65 9.41 1.74 -1.12
N ASP A 66 9.85 2.27 -2.25
CA ASP A 66 9.80 1.65 -3.58
C ASP A 66 10.87 2.29 -4.49
N LEU A 67 11.14 1.68 -5.65
CA LEU A 67 12.09 2.20 -6.65
C LEU A 67 11.75 3.62 -7.09
N PHE A 68 10.45 3.93 -7.21
CA PHE A 68 9.93 5.24 -7.61
C PHE A 68 9.64 6.18 -6.43
N SER A 69 9.95 5.77 -5.19
CA SER A 69 9.75 6.61 -4.00
C SER A 69 11.00 7.42 -3.66
N PHE A 70 10.83 8.73 -3.50
CA PHE A 70 11.88 9.62 -2.99
C PHE A 70 11.95 9.63 -1.45
N LYS A 71 10.88 9.19 -0.76
CA LYS A 71 10.82 9.15 0.71
C LYS A 71 11.49 7.88 1.25
N ARG A 72 12.29 8.05 2.32
CA ARG A 72 12.86 6.94 3.09
C ARG A 72 11.98 6.61 4.28
N ILE A 73 11.76 5.32 4.53
CA ILE A 73 10.96 4.76 5.61
C ILE A 73 11.74 3.61 6.26
N ALA A 74 11.37 3.17 7.46
CA ALA A 74 11.98 1.98 8.06
C ALA A 74 11.70 0.72 7.21
N GLU A 75 12.59 -0.27 7.23
CA GLU A 75 12.41 -1.52 6.47
C GLU A 75 11.15 -2.27 6.92
N ILE A 76 10.85 -2.27 8.23
CA ILE A 76 9.61 -2.85 8.77
C ILE A 76 8.35 -2.18 8.20
N GLU A 77 8.36 -0.85 8.08
CA GLU A 77 7.27 -0.06 7.49
C GLU A 77 7.10 -0.38 6.01
N LYS A 78 8.22 -0.55 5.28
CA LYS A 78 8.19 -0.97 3.88
C LYS A 78 7.56 -2.36 3.74
N GLY A 79 7.87 -3.30 4.62
CA GLY A 79 7.24 -4.63 4.66
C GLY A 79 5.72 -4.55 4.82
N VAL A 80 5.25 -3.78 5.81
CA VAL A 80 3.82 -3.55 6.06
C VAL A 80 3.14 -2.89 4.86
N LEU A 81 3.74 -1.85 4.29
CA LEU A 81 3.23 -1.14 3.12
C LEU A 81 3.11 -2.06 1.91
N GLN A 82 4.18 -2.78 1.56
CA GLN A 82 4.19 -3.70 0.43
C GLN A 82 3.21 -4.86 0.61
N GLY A 83 3.06 -5.38 1.84
CA GLY A 83 2.07 -6.40 2.16
C GLY A 83 0.63 -5.93 1.90
N ARG A 84 0.29 -4.69 2.31
CA ARG A 84 -1.02 -4.08 2.02
C ARG A 84 -1.25 -3.92 0.53
N PHE A 85 -0.28 -3.37 -0.20
CA PHE A 85 -0.39 -3.21 -1.66
C PHE A 85 -0.53 -4.57 -2.38
N ARG A 86 0.20 -5.60 -1.94
CA ARG A 86 0.07 -6.96 -2.48
C ARG A 86 -1.34 -7.50 -2.30
N ARG A 87 -1.93 -7.30 -1.12
CA ARG A 87 -3.32 -7.68 -0.85
C ARG A 87 -4.30 -6.95 -1.79
N MET A 88 -4.14 -5.65 -1.98
CA MET A 88 -4.97 -4.86 -2.89
C MET A 88 -4.88 -5.35 -4.34
N MET A 89 -3.66 -5.67 -4.79
CA MET A 89 -3.42 -6.25 -6.12
C MET A 89 -4.12 -7.60 -6.27
N MET A 90 -3.98 -8.50 -5.29
CA MET A 90 -4.65 -9.81 -5.33
C MET A 90 -6.18 -9.69 -5.42
N ILE A 91 -6.77 -8.78 -4.63
CA ILE A 91 -8.22 -8.52 -4.69
C ILE A 91 -8.62 -7.99 -6.06
N ALA A 92 -7.92 -6.97 -6.58
CA ALA A 92 -8.21 -6.40 -7.88
C ALA A 92 -8.05 -7.42 -9.02
N SER A 93 -7.03 -8.27 -8.96
CA SER A 93 -6.82 -9.36 -9.92
C SER A 93 -7.95 -10.40 -9.85
N GLY A 94 -8.38 -10.78 -8.65
CA GLY A 94 -9.50 -11.73 -8.46
C GLY A 94 -10.80 -11.20 -9.07
N PHE A 95 -11.16 -9.95 -8.78
CA PHE A 95 -12.36 -9.33 -9.38
C PHE A 95 -12.25 -9.16 -10.90
N SER A 96 -11.06 -8.78 -11.38
CA SER A 96 -10.78 -8.64 -12.81
C SER A 96 -10.95 -9.98 -13.53
N LEU A 97 -10.50 -11.09 -12.95
CA LEU A 97 -10.74 -12.44 -13.48
C LEU A 97 -12.22 -12.79 -13.54
N VAL A 98 -12.97 -12.54 -12.47
CA VAL A 98 -14.42 -12.81 -12.41
C VAL A 98 -15.18 -12.00 -13.45
N LEU A 99 -14.88 -10.71 -13.60
CA LEU A 99 -15.55 -9.90 -14.63
C LEU A 99 -15.07 -10.26 -16.04
N GLY A 100 -13.82 -10.67 -16.20
CA GLY A 100 -13.30 -11.20 -17.46
C GLY A 100 -14.01 -12.47 -17.92
N THR A 101 -14.36 -13.38 -17.01
CA THR A 101 -15.17 -14.56 -17.38
C THR A 101 -16.59 -14.16 -17.76
N ILE A 102 -17.19 -13.19 -17.08
CA ILE A 102 -18.51 -12.64 -17.46
C ILE A 102 -18.47 -12.03 -18.85
N PHE A 103 -17.41 -11.28 -19.19
CA PHE A 103 -17.22 -10.74 -20.54
C PHE A 103 -17.23 -11.83 -21.61
N TYR A 104 -16.54 -12.95 -21.35
CA TYR A 104 -16.51 -14.08 -22.28
C TYR A 104 -17.88 -14.72 -22.52
N PHE A 105 -18.74 -14.80 -21.50
CA PHE A 105 -20.08 -15.37 -21.63
C PHE A 105 -21.13 -14.37 -22.15
N ASN A 106 -21.06 -13.13 -21.72
CA ASN A 106 -22.02 -12.09 -22.09
C ASN A 106 -21.40 -10.69 -21.97
N GLU A 107 -20.96 -10.15 -23.10
CA GLU A 107 -20.38 -8.82 -23.21
C GLU A 107 -21.31 -7.72 -22.69
N HIS A 108 -22.61 -7.76 -23.02
CA HIS A 108 -23.54 -6.71 -22.59
C HIS A 108 -23.70 -6.66 -21.07
N VAL A 109 -23.82 -7.81 -20.42
CA VAL A 109 -23.88 -7.90 -18.95
C VAL A 109 -22.60 -7.35 -18.33
N TYR A 110 -21.43 -7.70 -18.89
CA TYR A 110 -20.17 -7.15 -18.44
C TYR A 110 -20.15 -5.62 -18.56
N LEU A 111 -20.55 -5.05 -19.71
CA LEU A 111 -20.53 -3.61 -19.93
C LEU A 111 -21.45 -2.87 -18.95
N TYR A 112 -22.62 -3.42 -18.62
CA TYR A 112 -23.48 -2.86 -17.57
C TYR A 112 -22.80 -2.89 -16.20
N MET A 113 -22.15 -4.00 -15.82
CA MET A 113 -21.43 -4.11 -14.55
C MET A 113 -20.24 -3.16 -14.48
N GLN A 114 -19.46 -3.08 -15.55
CA GLN A 114 -18.30 -2.18 -15.64
C GLN A 114 -18.74 -0.71 -15.57
N GLY A 115 -19.80 -0.34 -16.29
CA GLY A 115 -20.40 0.99 -16.24
C GLY A 115 -20.88 1.36 -14.83
N ALA A 116 -21.57 0.43 -14.15
CA ALA A 116 -22.00 0.62 -12.77
C ALA A 116 -20.82 0.79 -11.80
N LEU A 117 -19.73 0.04 -11.99
CA LEU A 117 -18.53 0.12 -11.17
C LEU A 117 -17.81 1.49 -11.33
N ILE A 118 -17.68 1.96 -12.57
CA ILE A 118 -17.12 3.30 -12.87
C ILE A 118 -18.01 4.39 -12.29
N MET A 119 -19.34 4.29 -12.47
CA MET A 119 -20.28 5.26 -11.94
C MET A 119 -20.21 5.32 -10.41
N THR A 120 -20.11 4.18 -9.74
CA THR A 120 -19.92 4.11 -8.28
C THR A 120 -18.62 4.80 -7.85
N HIS A 121 -17.52 4.57 -8.58
CA HIS A 121 -16.25 5.25 -8.31
C HIS A 121 -16.37 6.77 -8.44
N LEU A 122 -17.02 7.26 -9.51
CA LEU A 122 -17.22 8.69 -9.74
C LEU A 122 -18.11 9.33 -8.66
N LEU A 123 -19.22 8.69 -8.30
CA LEU A 123 -20.09 9.15 -7.21
C LEU A 123 -19.32 9.22 -5.88
N PHE A 124 -18.50 8.21 -5.60
CA PHE A 124 -17.67 8.18 -4.40
C PHE A 124 -16.63 9.32 -4.38
N LEU A 125 -16.00 9.62 -5.52
CA LEU A 125 -15.11 10.78 -5.65
C LEU A 125 -15.85 12.10 -5.45
N ILE A 126 -16.98 12.31 -6.15
CA ILE A 126 -17.79 13.52 -6.05
C ILE A 126 -18.21 13.76 -4.61
N TYR A 127 -18.70 12.72 -3.92
CA TYR A 127 -19.04 12.80 -2.50
C TYR A 127 -17.84 13.32 -1.67
N HIS A 128 -16.65 12.79 -1.86
CA HIS A 128 -15.48 13.22 -1.08
C HIS A 128 -15.04 14.66 -1.37
N PHE A 129 -15.17 15.12 -2.62
CA PHE A 129 -14.88 16.50 -2.99
C PHE A 129 -15.93 17.49 -2.48
N VAL A 130 -17.22 17.17 -2.64
CA VAL A 130 -18.35 18.02 -2.22
C VAL A 130 -18.34 18.23 -0.70
N PHE A 131 -18.14 17.16 0.06
CA PHE A 131 -18.05 17.24 1.52
C PHE A 131 -16.68 17.73 2.02
N ARG A 132 -15.81 18.22 1.13
CA ARG A 132 -14.44 18.70 1.42
C ARG A 132 -13.61 17.73 2.26
N LYS A 133 -13.89 16.43 2.15
CA LYS A 133 -13.12 15.36 2.82
C LYS A 133 -11.79 15.09 2.12
N MET A 134 -11.62 15.58 0.89
CA MET A 134 -10.41 15.46 0.10
C MET A 134 -10.23 16.67 -0.82
N SER A 135 -9.01 17.20 -0.88
CA SER A 135 -8.61 18.23 -1.85
C SER A 135 -8.04 17.60 -3.13
N LEU A 136 -8.01 18.38 -4.22
CA LEU A 136 -7.49 17.91 -5.51
C LEU A 136 -5.99 17.60 -5.45
N SER A 137 -5.22 18.34 -4.65
CA SER A 137 -3.80 18.05 -4.39
C SER A 137 -3.61 16.70 -3.70
N GLU A 138 -4.46 16.36 -2.74
CA GLU A 138 -4.40 15.07 -2.05
C GLU A 138 -4.77 13.91 -2.97
N TYR A 139 -5.77 14.11 -3.83
CA TYR A 139 -6.13 13.13 -4.85
C TYR A 139 -4.97 12.88 -5.82
N GLN A 140 -4.30 13.93 -6.29
CA GLN A 140 -3.11 13.79 -7.14
C GLN A 140 -2.01 12.99 -6.43
N LYS A 141 -1.69 13.31 -5.16
CA LYS A 141 -0.70 12.55 -4.39
C LYS A 141 -1.05 11.07 -4.25
N MET A 142 -2.34 10.74 -4.13
CA MET A 142 -2.82 9.36 -4.12
C MET A 142 -2.70 8.69 -5.49
N ALA A 143 -3.19 9.34 -6.55
CA ALA A 143 -3.22 8.79 -7.90
C ALA A 143 -1.82 8.53 -8.46
N PHE A 144 -0.87 9.41 -8.14
CA PHE A 144 0.54 9.30 -8.54
C PHE A 144 1.41 8.57 -7.49
N HIS A 145 0.81 7.75 -6.63
CA HIS A 145 1.60 6.98 -5.68
C HIS A 145 2.58 6.04 -6.42
N PRO A 146 3.87 5.99 -6.05
CA PRO A 146 4.91 5.19 -6.72
C PRO A 146 4.51 3.75 -7.06
N LEU A 147 3.88 3.06 -6.11
CA LEU A 147 3.45 1.67 -6.28
C LEU A 147 2.32 1.49 -7.30
N LEU A 148 1.48 2.50 -7.50
CA LEU A 148 0.42 2.50 -8.52
C LEU A 148 0.97 2.85 -9.88
N LEU A 149 1.83 3.86 -9.92
CA LEU A 149 2.50 4.28 -11.14
C LEU A 149 3.28 3.10 -11.74
N ARG A 150 3.99 2.33 -10.91
CA ARG A 150 4.65 1.09 -11.35
C ARG A 150 3.69 0.11 -12.02
N ASN A 151 2.54 -0.15 -11.41
CA ASN A 151 1.58 -1.11 -11.95
C ASN A 151 0.90 -0.58 -13.23
N LEU A 152 0.58 0.72 -13.29
CA LEU A 152 0.06 1.37 -14.50
C LEU A 152 1.08 1.33 -15.64
N LEU A 153 2.37 1.58 -15.35
CA LEU A 153 3.45 1.47 -16.33
C LEU A 153 3.63 0.03 -16.82
N LEU A 154 3.60 -0.96 -15.92
CA LEU A 154 3.62 -2.36 -16.32
C LEU A 154 2.43 -2.71 -17.22
N MET A 155 1.24 -2.22 -16.89
CA MET A 155 0.04 -2.45 -17.73
C MET A 155 0.16 -1.78 -19.10
N LEU A 156 0.68 -0.55 -19.17
CA LEU A 156 0.93 0.14 -20.44
C LEU A 156 1.93 -0.60 -21.35
N LEU A 157 2.81 -1.43 -20.79
CA LEU A 157 3.70 -2.30 -21.56
C LEU A 157 3.03 -3.62 -21.94
N ILE A 158 2.33 -4.27 -21.01
CA ILE A 158 1.71 -5.59 -21.22
C ILE A 158 0.55 -5.54 -22.22
N LEU A 159 -0.27 -4.48 -22.18
CA LEU A 159 -1.40 -4.28 -23.08
C LEU A 159 -1.00 -4.35 -24.57
N PRO A 160 -0.09 -3.51 -25.09
CA PRO A 160 0.29 -3.56 -26.50
C PRO A 160 1.00 -4.88 -26.85
N LEU A 161 1.84 -5.42 -25.96
CA LEU A 161 2.50 -6.73 -26.17
C LEU A 161 1.48 -7.86 -26.38
N THR A 162 0.46 -7.93 -25.52
CA THR A 162 -0.58 -8.95 -25.64
C THR A 162 -1.40 -8.77 -26.92
N ASN A 163 -1.80 -7.54 -27.27
CA ASN A 163 -2.55 -7.29 -28.50
C ASN A 163 -1.71 -7.60 -29.77
N ILE A 164 -0.37 -7.41 -29.75
CA ILE A 164 0.53 -7.81 -30.84
C ILE A 164 0.58 -9.33 -30.97
N ILE A 165 0.78 -10.06 -29.86
CA ILE A 165 0.88 -11.53 -29.87
C ILE A 165 -0.43 -12.16 -30.39
N PHE A 166 -1.57 -11.63 -29.98
CA PHE A 166 -2.89 -12.14 -30.38
C PHE A 166 -3.42 -11.56 -31.69
N SER A 167 -2.61 -10.74 -32.39
CA SER A 167 -2.98 -10.10 -33.67
C SER A 167 -4.27 -9.26 -33.62
N THR A 168 -4.63 -8.76 -32.44
CA THR A 168 -5.84 -7.95 -32.18
C THR A 168 -5.59 -6.48 -32.47
N THR A 169 -5.06 -6.17 -33.66
CA THR A 169 -4.55 -4.82 -34.00
C THR A 169 -5.63 -3.83 -34.44
N LYS A 170 -6.84 -4.32 -34.77
CA LYS A 170 -7.92 -3.49 -35.33
C LYS A 170 -8.69 -2.69 -34.28
N ASN A 171 -8.90 -3.25 -33.09
CA ASN A 171 -9.64 -2.57 -32.04
C ASN A 171 -9.16 -3.01 -30.65
N LEU A 172 -8.57 -2.07 -29.90
CA LEU A 172 -8.16 -2.29 -28.51
C LEU A 172 -9.36 -2.59 -27.59
N TRP A 173 -10.59 -2.33 -27.99
CA TRP A 173 -11.76 -2.61 -27.15
C TRP A 173 -12.38 -3.98 -27.35
N GLU A 174 -11.95 -4.75 -28.36
CA GLU A 174 -12.51 -6.09 -28.62
C GLU A 174 -11.88 -7.18 -27.76
N PHE A 175 -10.67 -6.95 -27.25
CA PHE A 175 -9.93 -7.99 -26.54
C PHE A 175 -10.31 -8.07 -25.05
N PRO A 176 -10.73 -9.25 -24.53
CA PRO A 176 -11.12 -9.42 -23.12
C PRO A 176 -10.08 -8.96 -22.10
N LEU A 177 -8.77 -9.13 -22.40
CA LEU A 177 -7.74 -8.71 -21.46
C LEU A 177 -7.77 -7.20 -21.22
N ASN A 178 -8.06 -6.40 -22.26
CA ASN A 178 -8.10 -4.94 -22.15
C ASN A 178 -9.21 -4.50 -21.18
N HIS A 179 -10.36 -5.17 -21.24
CA HIS A 179 -11.48 -5.03 -20.30
C HIS A 179 -11.11 -5.44 -18.86
N MET A 180 -10.44 -6.57 -18.71
CA MET A 180 -9.92 -7.03 -17.42
C MET A 180 -8.96 -6.00 -16.81
N PHE A 181 -8.09 -5.38 -17.60
CA PHE A 181 -7.17 -4.34 -17.15
C PHE A 181 -7.88 -3.07 -16.69
N VAL A 182 -8.93 -2.63 -17.38
CA VAL A 182 -9.75 -1.49 -16.94
C VAL A 182 -10.41 -1.81 -15.60
N THR A 183 -11.03 -2.99 -15.49
CA THR A 183 -11.65 -3.45 -14.24
C THR A 183 -10.65 -3.48 -13.08
N PHE A 184 -9.47 -4.05 -13.30
CA PHE A 184 -8.39 -4.08 -12.32
C PHE A 184 -8.01 -2.67 -11.86
N SER A 185 -7.88 -1.74 -12.80
CA SER A 185 -7.49 -0.35 -12.52
C SER A 185 -8.53 0.39 -11.68
N VAL A 186 -9.81 0.27 -12.03
CA VAL A 186 -10.89 0.94 -11.29
C VAL A 186 -11.03 0.37 -9.88
N ILE A 187 -10.91 -0.95 -9.70
CA ILE A 187 -10.97 -1.57 -8.38
C ILE A 187 -9.78 -1.16 -7.50
N LEU A 188 -8.57 -1.06 -8.06
CA LEU A 188 -7.44 -0.49 -7.34
C LEU A 188 -7.71 0.94 -6.90
N GLN A 189 -8.24 1.80 -7.78
CA GLN A 189 -8.60 3.19 -7.45
C GLN A 189 -9.66 3.30 -6.34
N ILE A 190 -10.70 2.46 -6.38
CA ILE A 190 -11.71 2.39 -5.31
C ILE A 190 -11.07 1.97 -3.98
N GLN A 191 -10.24 0.94 -3.97
CA GLN A 191 -9.58 0.46 -2.75
C GLN A 191 -8.68 1.54 -2.14
N LEU A 192 -7.88 2.23 -2.95
CA LEU A 192 -7.01 3.32 -2.50
C LEU A 192 -7.79 4.47 -1.90
N LEU A 193 -8.87 4.88 -2.56
CA LEU A 193 -9.72 5.95 -2.08
C LEU A 193 -10.29 5.59 -0.72
N ASN A 194 -10.77 4.35 -0.54
CA ASN A 194 -11.25 3.85 0.75
C ASN A 194 -10.15 3.84 1.84
N PHE A 195 -8.93 3.38 1.52
CA PHE A 195 -7.81 3.43 2.47
C PHE A 195 -7.45 4.86 2.89
N ARG A 196 -7.48 5.80 1.93
CA ARG A 196 -7.27 7.23 2.22
C ARG A 196 -8.39 7.78 3.10
N THR A 197 -9.66 7.47 2.82
CA THR A 197 -10.79 7.94 3.65
C THR A 197 -10.67 7.48 5.09
N LYS A 198 -10.18 6.26 5.32
CA LYS A 198 -9.97 5.73 6.67
C LYS A 198 -8.77 6.34 7.41
N LYS A 199 -8.04 7.30 6.78
CA LYS A 199 -6.78 7.87 7.28
C LYS A 199 -5.76 6.80 7.67
N ILE A 200 -5.91 5.59 7.13
CA ILE A 200 -4.92 4.53 7.33
C ILE A 200 -3.72 5.01 6.51
N ASN A 201 -2.55 5.09 7.16
CA ASN A 201 -1.27 5.43 6.53
C ASN A 201 -0.87 4.36 5.50
N VAL A 202 -1.63 4.25 4.42
CA VAL A 202 -1.29 3.50 3.19
C VAL A 202 -0.60 4.44 2.21
N LEU A 203 -0.83 5.73 2.37
CA LEU A 203 -0.16 6.81 1.66
C LEU A 203 0.51 7.61 2.77
N MET A 204 1.74 7.23 3.15
CA MET A 204 2.54 8.06 4.06
C MET A 204 2.87 9.38 3.37
N VAL A 205 1.89 10.29 3.32
CA VAL A 205 2.09 11.70 3.02
C VAL A 205 2.75 12.30 4.24
#